data_AF-A0A924BSU4-F1
#
_entry.id   AF-A0A924BSU4-F1
#
_cell.length_a   1.000
_cell.length_b   1.000
_cell.length_c   1.000
_cell.angle_alpha   90.00
_cell.angle_beta   90.00
_cell.angle_gamma   90.00
#
_symmetry.space_group_name_H-M   'P 1'
#
loop_
_entity.id
_entity.type
_entity.pdbx_description
1 polymer ?
#
loop_
_entity_poly.entity_id
_entity_poly.type
_entity_poly.pdbx_seq_one_letter_code
_entity_poly.pdbx_strand_id
1 'polypeptide(L)'
;MNFVAAFIGRLLLALIFIISGVNKLVDPGPAQQMLAHVNLPAGLALPTGVFEVAAGLAIVIGVWTRLFSLLLAAYCLVTALYFHNNYTDPMQSTMALKNVAIAGGFLCLFAHSQMRWSYDGLRARRRADLVAHDADLRARDAELQAREVELRTARAEGRAETMPAVVTPGVVTDPPVRRRRWF
;
A
#
# COMPACT_ATOMS: atom_id res chain seq x y z
N MET A 1 1.93 14.84 -15.77
CA MET A 1 2.94 15.24 -14.77
C MET A 1 2.20 15.51 -13.46
N ASN A 2 1.81 14.45 -12.71
CA ASN A 2 0.83 14.56 -11.61
C ASN A 2 1.42 14.19 -10.23
N PHE A 3 2.74 13.99 -10.14
CA PHE A 3 3.39 13.51 -8.92
C PHE A 3 3.44 14.55 -7.80
N VAL A 4 3.78 15.79 -8.15
CA VAL A 4 3.86 16.90 -7.19
C VAL A 4 2.48 17.18 -6.59
N ALA A 5 1.45 17.25 -7.44
CA ALA A 5 0.07 17.45 -6.98
C ALA A 5 -0.43 16.30 -6.07
N ALA A 6 -0.12 15.05 -6.41
CA ALA A 6 -0.50 13.91 -5.58
C ALA A 6 0.23 13.90 -4.22
N PHE A 7 1.51 14.29 -4.19
CA PHE A 7 2.27 14.42 -2.94
C PHE A 7 1.72 15.55 -2.07
N ILE A 8 1.51 16.73 -2.65
CA ILE A 8 0.92 17.88 -1.95
C ILE A 8 -0.48 17.53 -1.43
N GLY A 9 -1.31 16.86 -2.22
CA GLY A 9 -2.64 16.42 -1.79
C GLY A 9 -2.60 15.49 -0.57
N ARG A 10 -1.67 14.52 -0.54
CA ARG A 10 -1.46 13.65 0.63
C ARG A 10 -0.98 14.43 1.84
N LEU A 11 -0.05 15.35 1.64
CA LEU A 11 0.49 16.20 2.70
C LEU A 11 -0.61 17.05 3.32
N LEU A 12 -1.43 17.71 2.51
CA LEU A 12 -2.54 18.55 2.98
C LEU A 12 -3.60 17.74 3.73
N LEU A 13 -3.98 16.57 3.20
CA LEU A 13 -4.93 15.66 3.88
C LEU A 13 -4.37 15.13 5.20
N ALA A 14 -3.09 14.77 5.25
CA ALA A 14 -2.47 14.24 6.47
C ALA A 14 -2.20 15.33 7.51
N LEU A 15 -1.90 16.56 7.09
CA LEU A 15 -1.51 17.66 7.98
C LEU A 15 -2.57 17.93 9.05
N ILE A 16 -3.85 17.86 8.69
CA ILE A 16 -4.94 18.11 9.64
C ILE A 16 -4.96 17.08 10.77
N PHE A 17 -4.63 15.81 10.49
CA PHE A 17 -4.56 14.74 11.50
C PHE A 17 -3.28 14.80 12.31
N ILE A 18 -2.16 15.19 11.70
CA ILE A 18 -0.91 15.36 12.43
C ILE A 18 -1.08 16.46 13.48
N ILE A 19 -1.60 17.63 13.08
CA ILE A 19 -1.82 18.74 14.01
C ILE A 19 -2.86 18.37 15.06
N SER A 20 -4.00 17.81 14.62
CA SER A 20 -5.07 17.36 15.53
C SER A 20 -4.57 16.33 16.55
N GLY A 21 -3.79 15.35 16.10
CA GLY A 21 -3.29 14.27 16.94
C GLY A 21 -2.24 14.77 17.93
N VAL A 22 -1.31 15.63 17.49
CA VAL A 22 -0.34 16.27 18.38
C VAL A 22 -1.06 17.10 19.45
N ASN A 23 -2.08 17.87 19.08
CA ASN A 23 -2.86 18.64 20.06
C ASN A 23 -3.52 17.73 21.12
N LYS A 24 -4.07 16.58 20.72
CA LYS A 24 -4.62 15.58 21.66
C LYS A 24 -3.57 14.93 22.57
N LEU A 25 -2.31 14.88 22.13
CA LEU A 25 -1.20 14.32 22.92
C LEU A 25 -0.61 15.34 23.90
N VAL A 26 -0.54 16.61 23.51
CA VAL A 26 -0.04 17.70 24.36
C VAL A 26 -1.06 18.09 25.42
N ASP A 27 -2.32 18.25 25.02
CA ASP A 27 -3.41 18.58 25.94
C ASP A 27 -4.62 17.67 25.66
N PRO A 28 -4.73 16.52 26.35
CA PRO A 28 -5.86 15.62 26.18
C PRO A 28 -7.15 16.15 26.83
N GLY A 29 -7.10 17.20 27.66
CA GLY A 29 -8.24 17.68 28.46
C GLY A 29 -9.48 18.00 27.62
N PRO A 30 -9.38 18.84 26.57
CA PRO A 30 -10.51 19.13 25.68
C PRO A 30 -11.09 17.89 24.99
N ALA A 31 -10.23 16.96 24.56
CA ALA A 31 -10.66 15.73 23.90
C ALA A 31 -11.36 14.77 24.87
N GLN A 32 -10.88 14.67 26.11
CA GLN A 32 -11.49 13.87 27.17
C GLN A 32 -12.88 14.38 27.54
N GLN A 33 -13.04 15.71 27.66
CA GLN A 33 -14.34 16.34 27.92
C GLN A 33 -15.32 16.04 26.78
N MET A 34 -14.87 16.19 25.54
CA MET A 34 -15.68 15.93 24.35
C MET A 34 -16.13 14.47 24.29
N LEU A 35 -15.25 13.50 24.61
CA LEU A 35 -15.62 12.08 24.69
C LEU A 35 -16.63 11.79 25.81
N ALA A 36 -16.48 12.43 26.97
CA ALA A 36 -17.42 12.30 28.08
C ALA A 36 -18.83 12.78 27.69
N HIS A 37 -18.95 13.85 26.88
CA HIS A 37 -20.23 14.33 26.37
C HIS A 37 -20.96 13.32 25.47
N VAL A 38 -20.23 12.41 24.82
CA VAL A 38 -20.82 11.37 23.96
C VAL A 38 -20.87 10.00 24.64
N ASN A 39 -20.69 9.95 25.97
CA ASN A 39 -20.65 8.73 26.78
C ASN A 39 -19.56 7.72 26.37
N LEU A 40 -18.47 8.22 25.78
CA LEU A 40 -17.30 7.41 25.44
C LEU A 40 -16.25 7.48 26.56
N PRO A 41 -15.46 6.41 26.78
CA PRO A 41 -14.38 6.44 27.77
C PRO A 41 -13.36 7.54 27.46
N ALA A 42 -13.15 8.46 28.40
CA ALA A 42 -12.19 9.55 28.26
C ALA A 42 -10.75 9.07 27.97
N GLY A 43 -10.41 7.86 28.42
CA GLY A 43 -9.12 7.23 28.14
C GLY A 43 -8.83 7.00 26.65
N LEU A 44 -9.83 7.08 25.76
CA LEU A 44 -9.65 6.97 24.31
C LEU A 44 -9.01 8.22 23.67
N ALA A 45 -8.92 9.35 24.37
CA ALA A 45 -8.33 10.58 23.83
C ALA A 45 -6.85 10.39 23.43
N LEU A 46 -6.06 9.68 24.25
CA LEU A 46 -4.64 9.45 23.96
C LEU A 46 -4.43 8.43 22.83
N PRO A 47 -5.07 7.23 22.85
CA PRO A 47 -4.97 6.29 21.73
C PRO A 47 -5.43 6.88 20.39
N THR A 48 -6.48 7.69 20.39
CA THR A 48 -6.94 8.36 19.15
C THR A 48 -5.93 9.40 18.68
N GLY A 49 -5.34 10.18 19.58
CA GLY A 49 -4.25 11.10 19.25
C GLY A 49 -3.03 10.39 18.63
N VAL A 50 -2.56 9.29 19.24
CA VAL A 50 -1.46 8.47 18.70
C VAL A 50 -1.83 7.93 17.31
N PHE A 51 -3.06 7.42 17.16
CA PHE A 51 -3.54 6.91 15.88
C PHE A 51 -3.57 7.99 14.80
N GLU A 52 -4.08 9.19 15.09
CA GLU A 52 -4.12 10.30 14.12
C GLU A 52 -2.73 10.70 13.63
N VAL A 53 -1.76 10.80 14.54
CA VAL A 53 -0.37 11.15 14.18
C VAL A 53 0.27 10.03 13.36
N ALA A 54 0.15 8.78 13.82
CA ALA A 54 0.72 7.62 13.13
C ALA A 54 0.12 7.43 11.73
N ALA A 55 -1.20 7.56 11.60
CA ALA A 55 -1.90 7.44 10.33
C ALA A 55 -1.55 8.60 9.39
N GLY A 56 -1.52 9.83 9.89
CA GLY A 56 -1.10 11.00 9.10
C GLY A 56 0.32 10.84 8.57
N LEU A 57 1.27 10.41 9.41
CA LEU A 57 2.64 10.18 9.01
C LEU A 57 2.76 9.03 7.99
N ALA A 58 2.02 7.93 8.18
CA ALA A 58 2.00 6.82 7.24
C ALA A 58 1.50 7.24 5.84
N ILE A 59 0.49 8.12 5.78
CA ILE A 59 -0.03 8.68 4.52
C ILE A 59 1.02 9.56 3.81
N VAL A 60 1.73 10.41 4.55
CA VAL A 60 2.80 11.27 4.00
C VAL A 60 3.95 10.44 3.47
N ILE A 61 4.44 9.48 4.25
CA ILE A 61 5.56 8.60 3.86
C ILE A 61 5.14 7.68 2.71
N GLY A 62 3.85 7.35 2.60
CA GLY A 62 3.32 6.50 1.54
C GLY A 62 3.36 5.00 1.88
N VAL A 63 3.42 4.66 3.17
CA VAL A 63 3.38 3.28 3.69
C VAL A 63 1.93 2.93 4.05
N TRP A 64 1.45 1.78 3.55
CA TRP A 64 0.10 1.27 3.81
C TRP A 64 -1.02 2.30 3.56
N THR A 65 -0.83 3.15 2.54
CA THR A 65 -1.74 4.26 2.23
C THR A 65 -3.18 3.81 2.06
N ARG A 66 -3.41 2.62 1.49
CA ARG A 66 -4.75 2.04 1.34
C ARG A 66 -5.45 1.83 2.68
N LEU A 67 -4.76 1.18 3.61
CA LEU A 67 -5.31 0.86 4.92
C LEU A 67 -5.58 2.14 5.72
N PHE A 68 -4.58 3.02 5.82
CA PHE A 68 -4.72 4.25 6.58
C PHE A 68 -5.72 5.23 5.97
N SER A 69 -5.84 5.32 4.63
CA SER A 69 -6.86 6.16 4.00
C SER A 69 -8.27 5.68 4.35
N LEU A 70 -8.49 4.37 4.36
CA LEU A 70 -9.80 3.81 4.71
C LEU A 70 -10.12 4.01 6.19
N LEU A 71 -9.14 3.79 7.07
CA LEU A 71 -9.30 4.04 8.51
C LEU A 71 -9.56 5.52 8.82
N LEU A 72 -8.83 6.44 8.18
CA LEU A 72 -9.02 7.88 8.33
C LEU A 72 -10.37 8.35 7.77
N ALA A 73 -10.80 7.79 6.64
CA ALA A 73 -12.12 8.07 6.08
C ALA A 73 -13.24 7.61 7.05
N ALA A 74 -13.14 6.39 7.56
CA ALA A 74 -14.08 5.87 8.55
C ALA A 74 -14.07 6.72 9.83
N TYR A 75 -12.89 7.09 10.32
CA TYR A 75 -12.73 7.96 11.48
C TYR A 75 -13.42 9.32 11.29
N CYS A 76 -13.25 9.96 10.13
CA CYS A 76 -13.94 11.21 9.80
C CYS A 76 -15.46 11.06 9.82
N LEU A 77 -15.99 9.98 9.24
CA LEU A 77 -17.44 9.72 9.21
C LEU A 77 -17.99 9.47 10.62
N VAL A 78 -17.31 8.66 11.43
CA VAL A 78 -17.68 8.44 12.83
C VAL A 78 -17.65 9.76 13.61
N THR A 79 -16.63 10.59 13.39
CA THR A 79 -16.50 11.89 14.07
C THR A 79 -17.61 12.87 13.65
N ALA A 80 -17.99 12.87 12.37
CA ALA A 80 -19.12 13.67 11.88
C ALA A 80 -20.45 13.23 12.53
N LEU A 81 -20.70 11.92 12.61
CA LEU A 81 -21.95 11.38 13.14
C LEU A 81 -22.08 11.54 14.66
N TYR A 82 -21.01 11.26 15.42
CA TYR A 82 -21.07 11.30 16.89
C TYR A 82 -20.98 12.72 17.45
N PHE A 83 -20.11 13.57 16.89
CA PHE A 83 -19.84 14.89 17.46
C PHE A 83 -20.63 16.02 16.81
N HIS A 84 -21.18 15.83 15.61
CA HIS A 84 -21.84 16.88 14.83
C HIS A 84 -23.26 16.48 14.39
N ASN A 85 -24.00 15.80 15.27
CA ASN A 85 -25.36 15.31 14.99
C ASN A 85 -26.44 16.40 15.06
N ASN A 86 -26.10 17.62 15.50
CA ASN A 86 -27.06 18.72 15.59
C ASN A 86 -27.06 19.55 14.30
N TYR A 87 -27.84 19.13 13.31
CA TYR A 87 -27.95 19.80 12.01
C TYR A 87 -28.69 21.14 12.07
N THR A 88 -29.30 21.48 13.21
CA THR A 88 -30.02 22.75 13.42
C THR A 88 -29.06 23.90 13.72
N ASP A 89 -27.84 23.62 14.18
CA ASP A 89 -26.78 24.60 14.34
C ASP A 89 -25.92 24.71 13.06
N PRO A 90 -25.86 25.89 12.41
CA PRO A 90 -25.02 26.13 11.23
C PRO A 90 -23.53 25.79 11.44
N MET A 91 -23.01 25.95 12.65
CA MET A 91 -21.61 25.65 12.95
C MET A 91 -21.33 24.14 12.95
N GLN A 92 -22.22 23.37 13.57
CA GLN A 92 -22.11 21.92 13.67
C GLN A 92 -22.26 21.24 12.30
N SER A 93 -23.24 21.67 11.52
CA SER A 93 -23.45 21.17 10.15
C SER A 93 -22.24 21.45 9.25
N THR A 94 -21.62 22.62 9.37
CA THR A 94 -20.39 22.97 8.62
C THR A 94 -19.22 22.06 8.99
N MET A 95 -19.02 21.79 10.27
CA MET A 95 -17.95 20.91 10.75
C MET A 95 -18.19 19.43 10.39
N ALA A 96 -19.45 18.98 10.40
CA ALA A 96 -19.83 17.67 9.86
C ALA A 96 -19.45 17.57 8.38
N LEU A 97 -19.83 18.58 7.57
CA LEU A 97 -19.57 18.60 6.14
C LEU A 97 -18.06 18.64 5.83
N LYS A 98 -17.28 19.36 6.65
CA LYS A 98 -15.80 19.32 6.58
C LYS A 98 -15.28 17.90 6.73
N ASN A 99 -15.73 17.15 7.73
CA ASN A 99 -15.29 15.77 7.95
C ASN A 99 -15.73 14.84 6.81
N VAL A 100 -16.93 15.02 6.25
CA VAL A 100 -17.41 14.26 5.08
C VAL A 100 -16.55 14.55 3.84
N ALA A 101 -16.21 15.82 3.60
CA ALA A 101 -15.33 16.21 2.50
C ALA A 101 -13.92 15.61 2.64
N ILE A 102 -13.37 15.61 3.85
CA ILE A 102 -12.07 14.99 4.15
C ILE A 102 -12.13 13.47 3.93
N ALA A 103 -13.20 12.80 4.36
CA ALA A 103 -13.42 11.38 4.09
C ALA A 103 -13.46 11.10 2.58
N GLY A 104 -14.14 11.93 1.79
CA GLY A 104 -14.13 11.87 0.33
C GLY A 104 -12.71 12.02 -0.26
N GLY A 105 -11.90 12.94 0.28
CA GLY A 105 -10.49 13.10 -0.09
C GLY A 105 -9.67 11.83 0.14
N PHE A 106 -9.87 11.15 1.27
CA PHE A 106 -9.22 9.86 1.54
C PHE A 106 -9.75 8.70 0.69
N LEU A 107 -11.03 8.68 0.34
CA LEU A 107 -11.57 7.69 -0.60
C LEU A 107 -10.99 7.87 -2.00
N CYS A 108 -10.83 9.12 -2.45
CA CYS A 108 -10.10 9.43 -3.67
C CYS A 108 -8.63 8.97 -3.57
N LEU A 109 -7.97 9.19 -2.43
CA LEU A 109 -6.61 8.71 -2.19
C LEU A 109 -6.52 7.18 -2.19
N PHE A 110 -7.51 6.50 -1.62
CA PHE A 110 -7.64 5.04 -1.62
C PHE A 110 -7.75 4.52 -3.05
N ALA A 111 -8.61 5.11 -3.89
CA ALA A 111 -8.76 4.74 -5.29
C ALA A 111 -7.46 4.95 -6.09
N HIS A 112 -6.74 6.05 -5.83
CA HIS A 112 -5.51 6.41 -6.56
C HIS A 112 -4.19 5.95 -5.90
N SER A 113 -4.27 5.09 -4.88
CA SER A 113 -3.13 4.62 -4.09
C SER A 113 -2.08 3.81 -4.88
N GLN A 114 -2.39 3.37 -6.11
CA GLN A 114 -1.45 2.65 -6.98
C GLN A 114 -0.36 3.52 -7.63
N MET A 115 -0.26 4.81 -7.30
CA MET A 115 0.81 5.64 -7.86
C MET A 115 2.19 5.08 -7.50
N ARG A 116 2.94 4.76 -8.58
CA ARG A 116 4.24 4.09 -8.79
C ARG A 116 5.36 4.22 -7.74
N TRP A 117 5.19 5.01 -6.69
CA TRP A 117 6.15 5.26 -5.61
C TRP A 117 5.67 4.85 -4.21
N SER A 118 4.43 4.37 -4.04
CA SER A 118 4.09 3.68 -2.78
C SER A 118 4.84 2.35 -2.71
N TYR A 119 5.41 2.04 -1.54
CA TYR A 119 6.06 0.76 -1.25
C TYR A 119 5.21 -0.43 -1.71
N ASP A 120 3.89 -0.31 -1.59
CA ASP A 120 2.92 -1.32 -2.01
C ASP A 120 2.94 -1.57 -3.53
N GLY A 121 3.10 -0.51 -4.34
CA GLY A 121 3.25 -0.61 -5.79
C GLY A 121 4.57 -1.25 -6.21
N LEU A 122 5.65 -0.96 -5.50
CA LEU A 122 6.96 -1.60 -5.74
C LEU A 122 6.96 -3.08 -5.33
N ARG A 123 6.24 -3.42 -4.25
CA ARG A 123 6.10 -4.80 -3.76
C ARG A 123 5.22 -5.64 -4.68
N ALA A 124 4.15 -5.08 -5.22
CA ALA A 124 3.30 -5.73 -6.22
C ALA A 124 4.08 -6.04 -7.51
N ARG A 125 4.88 -5.09 -8.00
CA ARG A 125 5.77 -5.29 -9.15
C ARG A 125 6.78 -6.40 -8.92
N ARG A 126 7.50 -6.36 -7.79
CA ARG A 126 8.47 -7.41 -7.44
C ARG A 126 7.84 -8.80 -7.37
N ARG A 127 6.61 -8.93 -6.86
CA ARG A 127 5.91 -10.22 -6.85
C ARG A 127 5.56 -10.70 -8.26
N ALA A 128 5.09 -9.80 -9.13
CA ALA A 128 4.80 -10.13 -10.52
C ALA A 128 6.06 -10.57 -11.28
N ASP A 129 7.18 -9.88 -11.08
CA ASP A 129 8.46 -10.21 -11.69
C ASP A 129 8.96 -11.60 -11.27
N LEU A 130 8.80 -11.96 -9.98
CA LEU A 130 9.18 -13.28 -9.47
C LEU A 130 8.31 -14.41 -10.04
N VAL A 131 7.00 -14.18 -10.18
CA VAL A 131 6.09 -15.17 -10.77
C VAL A 131 6.39 -15.38 -12.26
N ALA A 132 6.69 -14.31 -12.99
CA ALA A 132 7.10 -14.41 -14.39
C ALA A 132 8.42 -15.17 -14.54
N HIS A 133 9.41 -14.90 -13.67
CA HIS A 133 10.68 -15.61 -13.67
C HIS A 133 10.52 -17.10 -13.35
N ASP A 134 9.71 -17.46 -12.35
CA ASP A 134 9.44 -18.87 -12.02
C ASP A 134 8.70 -19.59 -13.15
N ALA A 135 7.81 -18.90 -13.88
CA ALA A 135 7.17 -19.45 -15.07
C ALA A 135 8.19 -19.70 -16.21
N ASP A 136 9.13 -18.78 -16.43
CA ASP A 136 10.20 -18.95 -17.43
C ASP A 136 11.12 -20.13 -17.09
N LEU A 137 11.47 -20.31 -15.81
CA LEU A 137 12.27 -21.45 -15.37
C LEU A 137 11.55 -22.78 -15.62
N ARG A 138 10.25 -22.87 -15.28
CA ARG A 138 9.45 -24.08 -15.54
C ARG A 138 9.30 -24.39 -17.02
N ALA A 139 9.16 -23.37 -17.86
CA ALA A 139 9.10 -23.55 -19.31
C ALA A 139 10.43 -24.11 -19.85
N ARG A 140 11.56 -23.56 -19.38
CA ARG A 140 12.90 -24.05 -19.74
C ARG A 140 13.13 -25.48 -19.27
N ASP A 141 12.75 -25.82 -18.06
CA ASP A 141 12.90 -27.18 -17.53
C ASP A 141 12.06 -28.20 -18.34
N ALA A 142 10.85 -27.82 -18.75
CA ALA A 142 10.01 -28.65 -19.62
C ALA A 142 10.62 -28.84 -21.02
N GLU A 143 11.21 -27.79 -21.60
CA GLU A 143 11.93 -27.88 -22.88
C GLU A 143 13.15 -28.82 -22.79
N LEU A 144 13.91 -28.74 -21.70
CA LEU A 144 15.05 -29.62 -21.46
C LEU A 144 14.60 -31.08 -21.32
N GLN A 145 13.52 -31.33 -20.58
CA GLN A 145 12.96 -32.68 -20.43
C GLN A 145 12.45 -33.25 -21.75
N ALA A 146 11.75 -32.45 -22.57
CA ALA A 146 11.28 -32.88 -23.89
C ALA A 146 12.45 -33.27 -24.80
N ARG A 147 13.51 -32.44 -24.82
CA ARG A 147 14.74 -32.75 -25.57
C ARG A 147 15.43 -34.01 -25.06
N GLU A 148 15.49 -34.22 -23.75
CA GLU A 148 16.06 -35.45 -23.18
C GLU A 148 15.27 -36.69 -23.62
N VAL A 149 13.94 -36.60 -23.68
CA VAL A 149 13.09 -37.68 -24.16
C VAL A 149 13.34 -37.94 -25.65
N GLU A 150 13.40 -36.90 -26.49
CA GLU A 150 13.72 -37.03 -27.92
C GLU A 150 15.09 -37.67 -28.16
N LEU A 151 16.09 -37.35 -27.33
CA LEU A 151 17.42 -37.95 -27.42
C LEU A 151 17.40 -39.42 -27.02
N ARG A 152 16.62 -39.78 -25.99
CA ARG A 152 16.45 -41.18 -25.56
C ARG A 152 15.74 -42.00 -26.63
N THR A 153 14.70 -41.47 -27.26
CA THR A 153 13.99 -42.15 -28.36
C THR A 153 14.88 -42.28 -29.60
N ALA A 154 15.61 -41.24 -29.99
CA ALA A 154 16.53 -41.29 -31.14
C ALA A 154 17.70 -42.28 -30.95
N ARG A 155 18.20 -42.44 -29.71
CA ARG A 155 19.19 -43.48 -29.38
C ARG A 155 18.60 -44.89 -29.47
N ALA A 156 17.35 -45.07 -29.01
CA ALA A 156 16.66 -46.36 -29.10
C ALA A 156 16.38 -46.77 -30.56
N GLU A 157 16.12 -45.80 -31.44
CA GLU A 157 15.89 -46.01 -32.88
C GLU A 157 17.19 -46.19 -33.70
N GLY A 158 18.38 -46.08 -33.09
CA GLY A 158 19.65 -46.17 -33.80
C GLY A 158 19.98 -44.96 -34.70
N ARG A 159 19.29 -43.82 -34.54
CA ARG A 159 19.49 -42.57 -35.31
C ARG A 159 20.50 -41.60 -34.67
N ALA A 160 21.18 -42.02 -33.62
CA ALA A 160 22.03 -41.17 -32.78
C ALA A 160 23.17 -40.45 -33.54
N GLU A 161 23.64 -41.01 -34.66
CA GLU A 161 24.77 -40.47 -35.43
C GLU A 161 24.41 -39.25 -36.31
N THR A 162 23.13 -39.01 -36.59
CA THR A 162 22.68 -37.90 -37.47
C THR A 162 22.17 -36.66 -36.74
N MET A 163 22.03 -36.72 -35.40
CA MET A 163 21.55 -35.56 -34.63
C MET A 163 22.70 -34.61 -34.30
N PRO A 164 22.50 -33.28 -34.44
CA PRO A 164 23.49 -32.31 -34.00
C PRO A 164 23.73 -32.46 -32.50
N ALA A 165 25.00 -32.41 -32.09
CA ALA A 165 25.40 -32.53 -30.69
C ALA A 165 24.59 -31.54 -29.83
N VAL A 166 24.03 -32.05 -28.74
CA VAL A 166 23.28 -31.25 -27.76
C VAL A 166 24.24 -30.22 -27.19
N VAL A 167 24.17 -29.00 -27.71
CA VAL A 167 24.74 -27.84 -27.03
C VAL A 167 23.83 -27.62 -25.84
N THR A 168 24.17 -28.18 -24.69
CA THR A 168 23.70 -27.62 -23.41
C THR A 168 24.07 -26.14 -23.49
N PRO A 169 23.10 -25.20 -23.55
CA PRO A 169 23.45 -23.80 -23.43
C PRO A 169 24.20 -23.72 -22.11
N GLY A 170 25.50 -23.37 -22.18
CA GLY A 170 26.40 -23.45 -21.04
C GLY A 170 25.70 -22.81 -19.85
N VAL A 171 25.72 -23.48 -18.69
CA VAL A 171 25.06 -23.03 -17.45
C VAL A 171 25.18 -21.52 -17.39
N VAL A 172 24.10 -20.82 -17.76
CA VAL A 172 24.07 -19.38 -17.64
C VAL A 172 23.89 -19.19 -16.15
N THR A 173 25.02 -19.12 -15.44
CA THR A 173 25.04 -18.63 -14.07
C THR A 173 24.30 -17.31 -14.13
N ASP A 174 23.17 -17.21 -13.42
CA ASP A 174 22.44 -15.96 -13.33
C ASP A 174 23.46 -14.84 -13.09
N PRO A 175 23.42 -13.74 -13.87
CA PRO A 175 24.31 -12.63 -13.62
C PRO A 175 24.17 -12.27 -12.15
N PRO A 176 25.28 -12.20 -11.38
CA PRO A 176 25.22 -12.08 -9.93
C PRO A 176 24.29 -10.93 -9.62
N VAL A 177 23.18 -11.22 -8.94
CA VAL A 177 22.12 -10.25 -8.63
C VAL A 177 22.81 -9.02 -8.10
N ARG A 178 22.92 -7.98 -8.93
CA ARG A 178 23.62 -6.76 -8.56
C ARG A 178 22.72 -6.10 -7.55
N ARG A 179 22.90 -6.43 -6.26
CA ARG A 179 22.26 -5.75 -5.15
C ARG A 179 22.58 -4.29 -5.35
N ARG A 180 21.60 -3.51 -5.85
CA ARG A 180 21.72 -2.06 -5.96
C ARG A 180 21.98 -1.54 -4.55
N ARG A 181 23.24 -1.26 -4.24
CA ARG A 181 23.64 -0.48 -3.09
C ARG A 181 23.16 0.94 -3.36
N TRP A 182 22.06 1.29 -2.72
CA TRP A 182 21.64 2.68 -2.60
C TRP A 182 22.47 3.27 -1.44
N PHE A 183 23.44 4.09 -1.79
CA PHE A 183 23.95 5.19 -0.95
C PHE A 183 23.56 6.48 -1.67
#